data_AF-A0A7Y0SE17-F1
#
_entry.id   AF-A0A7Y0SE17-F1
#
_cell.length_a   1.000
_cell.length_b   1.000
_cell.length_c   1.000
_cell.angle_alpha   90.00
_cell.angle_beta   90.00
_cell.angle_gamma   90.00
#
_symmetry.space_group_name_H-M   'P 1'
#
loop_
_entity.id
_entity.type
_entity.pdbx_description
1 polymer ?
#
loop_
_entity_poly.entity_id
_entity_poly.type
_entity_poly.pdbx_seq_one_letter_code
_entity_poly.pdbx_strand_id
1 'polypeptide(L)'
;QAHLASGFSENHQYQLFFRALFDMVEIFEQIQLKSELAKDLEKQRLSYRHWLNVDGVDQDALNTLLQEIDVVHSQLMGAERFGQALKEDRF
;
A
#
# COMPACT_ATOMS: atom_id res chain seq x y z
N GLN A 1 -6.94 8.30 -8.15
CA GLN A 1 -8.23 8.84 -8.64
C GLN A 1 -9.13 9.31 -7.51
N ALA A 2 -9.48 8.47 -6.53
CA ALA A 2 -10.30 8.86 -5.37
C ALA A 2 -9.75 10.10 -4.63
N HIS A 3 -8.43 10.15 -4.35
CA HIS A 3 -7.79 11.31 -3.68
C HIS A 3 -7.98 12.64 -4.42
N LEU A 4 -8.02 12.64 -5.76
CA LEU A 4 -8.22 13.86 -6.55
C LEU A 4 -9.70 14.30 -6.60
N ALA A 5 -10.62 13.35 -6.44
CA ALA A 5 -12.06 13.58 -6.55
C ALA A 5 -12.75 13.81 -5.19
N SER A 6 -12.04 13.65 -4.07
CA SER A 6 -12.57 13.78 -2.72
C SER A 6 -12.86 15.23 -2.28
N GLY A 7 -12.48 16.21 -3.10
CA GLY A 7 -12.76 17.63 -2.84
C GLY A 7 -14.20 18.04 -3.16
N PHE A 8 -14.92 17.23 -3.95
CA PHE A 8 -16.30 17.48 -4.40
C PHE A 8 -16.55 18.91 -4.91
N SER A 9 -15.53 19.52 -5.53
CA SER A 9 -15.59 20.91 -6.01
C SER A 9 -16.43 21.03 -7.29
N GLU A 10 -16.56 19.94 -8.04
CA GLU A 10 -17.42 19.85 -9.23
C GLU A 10 -18.45 18.73 -9.07
N ASN A 11 -19.64 18.96 -9.62
CA ASN A 11 -20.78 18.05 -9.50
C ASN A 11 -20.55 16.65 -10.11
N HIS A 12 -19.51 16.39 -10.89
CA HIS A 12 -19.22 15.04 -11.40
C HIS A 12 -18.17 14.30 -10.57
N GLN A 13 -17.49 14.97 -9.63
CA GLN A 13 -16.39 14.36 -8.87
C GLN A 13 -16.87 13.27 -7.91
N TYR A 14 -18.08 13.37 -7.37
CA TYR A 14 -18.63 12.31 -6.52
C TYR A 14 -18.74 10.98 -7.30
N GLN A 15 -19.09 11.02 -8.59
CA GLN A 15 -19.19 9.82 -9.41
C GLN A 15 -17.81 9.16 -9.59
N LEU A 16 -16.79 9.97 -9.84
CA LEU A 16 -15.41 9.49 -9.96
C LEU A 16 -14.88 8.94 -8.63
N PHE A 17 -15.26 9.56 -7.51
CA PHE A 17 -14.88 9.15 -6.17
C PHE A 17 -15.47 7.78 -5.82
N PHE A 18 -16.80 7.63 -5.91
CA PHE A 18 -17.48 6.37 -5.57
C PHE A 18 -17.14 5.24 -6.54
N ARG A 19 -17.01 5.54 -7.84
CA ARG A 19 -16.56 4.54 -8.81
C ARG A 19 -15.18 4.00 -8.45
N ALA A 20 -14.21 4.87 -8.17
CA ALA A 20 -12.88 4.44 -7.77
C ALA A 20 -12.89 3.61 -6.47
N LEU A 21 -13.76 3.95 -5.51
CA LEU A 21 -13.93 3.18 -4.28
C LEU A 21 -14.49 1.77 -4.54
N PHE A 22 -15.58 1.66 -5.32
CA PHE A 22 -16.18 0.36 -5.63
C PHE A 22 -15.27 -0.52 -6.48
N ASP A 23 -14.60 0.07 -7.48
CA ASP A 23 -13.60 -0.64 -8.29
C ASP A 23 -12.46 -1.20 -7.39
N MET A 24 -12.01 -0.44 -6.38
CA MET A 24 -11.02 -0.93 -5.41
C MET A 24 -11.55 -2.08 -4.53
N VAL A 25 -12.79 -1.98 -4.05
CA VAL A 25 -13.42 -3.06 -3.26
C VAL A 25 -13.51 -4.35 -4.08
N GLU A 26 -13.91 -4.26 -5.35
CA GLU A 26 -13.97 -5.41 -6.25
C GLU A 26 -12.59 -6.06 -6.44
N ILE A 27 -11.54 -5.27 -6.64
CA ILE A 27 -10.16 -5.77 -6.76
C ILE A 27 -9.72 -6.50 -5.47
N PHE A 28 -10.05 -5.95 -4.29
CA PHE A 28 -9.69 -6.57 -3.01
C PHE A 28 -10.40 -7.91 -2.75
N GLU A 29 -11.50 -8.20 -3.45
CA GLU A 29 -12.18 -9.48 -3.37
C GLU A 29 -11.58 -10.55 -4.28
N GLN A 30 -11.07 -10.14 -5.45
CA GLN A 30 -10.56 -11.05 -6.46
C GLN A 30 -9.15 -11.56 -6.15
N ILE A 31 -8.36 -10.82 -5.37
CA ILE A 31 -6.95 -11.12 -5.13
C ILE A 31 -6.59 -11.04 -3.65
N GLN A 32 -5.65 -11.87 -3.19
CA GLN A 32 -5.06 -11.77 -1.85
C GLN A 32 -3.98 -10.66 -1.81
N LEU A 33 -4.38 -9.41 -2.02
CA LEU A 33 -3.45 -8.30 -2.26
C LEU A 33 -2.47 -8.10 -1.09
N LYS A 34 -2.96 -8.20 0.15
CA LYS A 34 -2.14 -8.06 1.37
C LYS A 34 -0.97 -9.06 1.40
N SER A 35 -1.23 -10.33 1.11
CA SER A 35 -0.17 -11.35 1.15
C SER A 35 0.81 -11.22 -0.01
N GLU A 36 0.33 -10.87 -1.21
CA GLU A 36 1.21 -10.68 -2.37
C GLU A 36 2.12 -9.47 -2.18
N LEU A 37 1.59 -8.34 -1.71
CA LEU A 37 2.39 -7.15 -1.38
C LEU A 37 3.41 -7.43 -0.27
N ALA A 38 3.03 -8.18 0.77
CA ALA A 38 3.94 -8.55 1.84
C ALA A 38 5.11 -9.40 1.32
N LYS A 39 4.85 -10.37 0.44
CA LYS A 39 5.89 -11.19 -0.19
C LYS A 39 6.82 -10.33 -1.05
N ASP A 40 6.29 -9.39 -1.82
CA ASP A 40 7.09 -8.54 -2.69
C ASP A 40 7.96 -7.54 -1.91
N LEU A 41 7.46 -6.99 -0.80
CA LEU A 41 8.25 -6.19 0.13
C LEU A 41 9.40 -6.99 0.76
N GLU A 42 9.17 -8.23 1.20
CA GLU A 42 10.24 -9.07 1.75
C GLU A 42 11.30 -9.41 0.70
N LYS A 43 10.91 -9.66 -0.56
CA LYS A 43 11.87 -9.85 -1.67
C LYS A 43 12.73 -8.60 -1.88
N GLN A 44 12.13 -7.41 -1.88
CA GLN A 44 12.87 -6.16 -2.01
C GLN A 44 13.81 -5.96 -0.81
N ARG A 45 13.33 -6.19 0.41
CA ARG A 45 14.16 -6.13 1.62
C ARG A 45 15.38 -7.04 1.51
N LEU A 46 15.16 -8.30 1.13
CA LEU A 46 16.23 -9.27 0.95
C LEU A 46 17.24 -8.78 -0.11
N SER A 47 16.77 -8.23 -1.23
CA SER A 47 17.64 -7.66 -2.26
C SER A 47 18.52 -6.54 -1.70
N TYR A 48 17.95 -5.59 -0.95
CA TYR A 48 18.72 -4.50 -0.34
C TYR A 48 19.71 -4.96 0.73
N ARG A 49 19.38 -6.00 1.51
CA ARG A 49 20.29 -6.54 2.52
C ARG A 49 21.60 -7.10 1.94
N HIS A 50 21.63 -7.48 0.67
CA HIS A 50 22.86 -7.91 0.00
C HIS A 50 23.89 -6.78 -0.16
N TRP A 51 23.47 -5.52 -0.02
CA TRP A 51 24.35 -4.34 -0.12
C TRP A 51 24.93 -3.90 1.23
N LEU A 52 24.60 -4.60 2.32
CA LEU A 52 25.16 -4.32 3.64
C LEU A 52 26.66 -4.60 3.66
N ASN A 53 27.43 -3.65 4.20
CA ASN A 53 28.89 -3.71 4.33
C ASN A 53 29.63 -3.81 2.98
N VAL A 54 28.99 -3.44 1.88
CA VAL A 54 29.64 -3.34 0.57
C VAL A 54 30.37 -1.99 0.49
N ASP A 55 31.66 -2.04 0.16
CA ASP A 55 32.48 -0.84 0.01
C ASP A 55 31.94 0.07 -1.11
N GLY A 56 31.94 1.38 -0.87
CA GLY A 56 31.35 2.37 -1.79
C GLY A 56 29.83 2.50 -1.76
N VAL A 57 29.12 1.74 -0.92
CA VAL A 57 27.66 1.92 -0.70
C VAL A 57 27.41 2.81 0.52
N ASP A 58 26.52 3.79 0.36
CA ASP A 58 26.00 4.60 1.47
C ASP A 58 25.16 3.72 2.42
N GLN A 59 25.76 3.35 3.55
CA GLN A 59 25.13 2.47 4.54
C GLN A 59 24.04 3.19 5.32
N ASP A 60 24.10 4.51 5.48
CA ASP A 60 23.09 5.26 6.22
C ASP A 60 21.80 5.35 5.41
N ALA A 61 21.91 5.64 4.12
CA ALA A 61 20.79 5.60 3.19
C ALA A 61 20.18 4.20 3.08
N LEU A 62 21.02 3.16 2.99
CA LEU A 62 20.57 1.77 2.92
C LEU A 62 19.81 1.34 4.19
N ASN A 63 20.34 1.67 5.37
CA ASN A 63 19.69 1.33 6.64
C ASN A 63 18.35 2.07 6.80
N THR A 64 18.29 3.34 6.39
CA THR A 64 17.04 4.12 6.37
C THR A 64 16.00 3.45 5.48
N LEU A 65 16.37 3.07 4.25
CA LEU A 65 15.48 2.37 3.33
C LEU A 65 14.98 1.03 3.89
N LEU A 66 15.88 0.23 4.49
CA LEU A 66 15.50 -1.04 5.11
C LEU A 66 14.50 -0.84 6.26
N GLN A 67 14.68 0.21 7.08
CA GLN A 67 13.74 0.56 8.15
C GLN A 67 12.38 0.99 7.60
N GLU A 68 12.35 1.80 6.53
CA GLU A 68 11.09 2.18 5.87
C GLU A 68 10.33 0.96 5.36
N ILE A 69 11.02 0.01 4.72
CA ILE A 69 10.41 -1.25 4.27
C ILE A 69 9.83 -2.02 5.45
N ASP A 70 10.55 -2.14 6.57
CA ASP A 70 10.09 -2.84 7.76
C ASP A 70 8.85 -2.18 8.39
N VAL A 71 8.82 -0.86 8.46
CA VAL A 71 7.67 -0.10 8.98
C VAL A 71 6.45 -0.32 8.10
N VAL A 72 6.59 -0.17 6.79
CA VAL A 72 5.48 -0.37 5.83
C VAL A 72 5.00 -1.82 5.84
N HIS A 73 5.92 -2.79 5.90
CA HIS A 73 5.57 -4.21 5.99
C HIS A 73 4.82 -4.52 7.29
N SER A 74 5.26 -3.97 8.43
CA SER A 74 4.57 -4.14 9.71
C SER A 74 3.16 -3.55 9.69
N GLN A 75 3.00 -2.34 9.15
CA GLN A 75 1.69 -1.71 8.96
C GLN A 75 0.78 -2.55 8.06
N LEU A 76 1.31 -3.07 6.95
CA LEU A 76 0.58 -3.95 6.04
C LEU A 76 0.10 -5.22 6.76
N MET A 77 0.96 -5.85 7.55
CA MET A 77 0.63 -7.07 8.30
C MET A 77 -0.38 -6.82 9.42
N GLY A 78 -0.34 -5.64 10.06
CA GLY A 78 -1.29 -5.21 11.08
C GLY A 78 -2.63 -4.69 10.52
N ALA A 79 -2.70 -4.34 9.23
CA ALA A 79 -3.91 -3.79 8.63
C ALA A 79 -5.07 -4.80 8.64
N GLU A 80 -6.29 -4.29 8.80
CA GLU A 80 -7.52 -5.06 8.59
C GLU A 80 -7.63 -5.55 7.14
N ARG A 81 -8.63 -6.40 6.87
CA ARG A 81 -8.87 -6.86 5.50
C ARG A 81 -9.19 -5.66 4.61
N PHE A 82 -8.48 -5.54 3.49
CA PHE A 82 -8.69 -4.45 2.55
C PHE A 82 -10.14 -4.38 2.09
N GLY A 83 -10.71 -3.17 2.11
CA GLY A 83 -12.11 -2.92 1.78
C GLY A 83 -13.11 -3.29 2.87
N GLN A 84 -12.71 -3.88 4.01
CA GLN A 84 -13.65 -4.29 5.07
C GLN A 84 -14.45 -3.10 5.61
N ALA A 85 -13.78 -2.03 6.06
CA ALA A 85 -14.45 -0.85 6.55
C ALA A 85 -15.40 -0.21 5.52
N LEU A 86 -15.04 -0.25 4.22
CA LEU A 86 -15.90 0.26 3.14
C LEU A 86 -17.14 -0.60 2.90
N LYS A 87 -17.06 -1.91 3.18
CA LYS A 87 -18.19 -2.84 3.04
C LYS A 87 -19.11 -2.85 4.25
N GLU A 88 -18.56 -2.59 5.44
CA GLU A 88 -19.32 -2.51 6.69
C GLU A 88 -20.05 -1.17 6.85
N ASP A 89 -19.65 -0.16 6.07
CA ASP A 89 -20.36 1.09 5.97
C ASP A 89 -21.77 0.88 5.37
N ARG A 90 -22.79 1.42 6.05
CA ARG A 90 -24.21 1.27 5.71
C ARG A 90 -24.75 2.35 4.77
N PHE A 91 -23.93 3.32 4.40
CA PHE A 91 -24.35 4.51 3.64
C PHE A 91 -25.13 4.19 2.36
#